data_AF-A0A1G5ZKR7-F1
#
_entry.id   AF-A0A1G5ZKR7-F1
#
_cell.length_a   1.000
_cell.length_b   1.000
_cell.length_c   1.000
_cell.angle_alpha   90.00
_cell.angle_beta   90.00
_cell.angle_gamma   90.00
#
_symmetry.space_group_name_H-M   'P 1'
#
loop_
_entity.id
_entity.type
_entity.pdbx_description
1 polymer ?
#
loop_
_entity_poly.entity_id
_entity_poly.type
_entity_poly.pdbx_seq_one_letter_code
_entity_poly.pdbx_strand_id
1 'polypeptide(L)'
;MAYVGAAFTGFGYSLAFPGFGVEAVRRAPPQARGLAMGAYVAFLDISLGITSPLAGLLASGWGIGAVYLGGAIAVGLSFGVALMLLRGRQAQVQYKS
;
A
#
# COMPACT_ATOMS: atom_id res chain seq x y z
N MET A 1 15.83 4.82 -17.34
CA MET A 1 15.09 5.28 -16.15
C MET A 1 13.76 4.56 -15.96
N ALA A 2 12.87 4.50 -16.97
CA ALA A 2 11.58 3.80 -16.84
C ALA A 2 11.69 2.33 -16.39
N TYR A 3 12.61 1.54 -16.94
CA TYR A 3 12.81 0.13 -16.54
C TYR A 3 13.24 -0.03 -15.08
N VAL A 4 14.11 0.87 -14.60
CA VAL A 4 14.56 0.85 -13.20
C VAL A 4 13.41 1.20 -12.26
N GLY A 5 12.62 2.23 -12.60
CA GLY A 5 11.40 2.57 -11.86
C GLY A 5 10.38 1.43 -11.85
N ALA A 6 10.14 0.80 -12.99
CA ALA A 6 9.25 -0.36 -13.10
C ALA A 6 9.74 -1.55 -12.26
N ALA A 7 11.06 -1.81 -12.25
CA ALA A 7 11.66 -2.86 -11.42
C ALA A 7 11.46 -2.57 -9.92
N PHE A 8 11.67 -1.32 -9.47
CA PHE A 8 11.42 -0.94 -8.07
C PHE A 8 9.95 -1.04 -7.69
N THR A 9 9.04 -0.55 -8.53
CA THR A 9 7.60 -0.68 -8.29
C THR A 9 7.17 -2.15 -8.23
N GLY A 10 7.63 -2.98 -9.16
CA GLY A 10 7.36 -4.41 -9.18
C GLY A 10 7.90 -5.13 -7.94
N PHE A 11 9.14 -4.84 -7.55
CA PHE A 11 9.75 -5.40 -6.36
C PHE A 11 8.98 -5.00 -5.09
N GLY A 12 8.66 -3.70 -4.94
CA GLY A 12 7.89 -3.20 -3.82
C GLY A 12 6.49 -3.82 -3.74
N TYR A 13 5.79 -3.91 -4.86
CA TYR A 13 4.46 -4.53 -4.91
C TYR A 13 4.51 -6.02 -4.56
N SER A 14 5.51 -6.74 -5.05
CA SER A 14 5.72 -8.16 -4.73
C SER A 14 5.98 -8.42 -3.24
N LEU A 15 6.49 -7.44 -2.49
CA LEU A 15 6.64 -7.55 -1.04
C LEU A 15 5.35 -7.14 -0.30
N ALA A 16 4.73 -6.05 -0.73
CA ALA A 16 3.58 -5.46 -0.05
C ALA A 16 2.32 -6.33 -0.16
N PHE A 17 2.01 -6.84 -1.36
CA PHE A 17 0.79 -7.61 -1.62
C PHE A 17 0.71 -8.88 -0.76
N PRO A 18 1.66 -9.83 -0.83
CA PRO A 18 1.62 -11.00 0.03
C PRO A 18 1.90 -10.65 1.50
N GLY A 19 2.75 -9.66 1.79
CA GLY A 19 3.10 -9.27 3.16
C GLY A 19 1.87 -8.84 3.97
N PHE A 20 1.06 -7.94 3.42
CA PHE A 20 -0.16 -7.48 4.08
C PHE A 20 -1.28 -8.53 4.07
N GLY A 21 -1.42 -9.29 2.97
CA GLY A 21 -2.38 -10.39 2.90
C GLY A 21 -2.13 -11.46 3.97
N VAL A 22 -0.86 -11.86 4.17
CA VAL A 22 -0.49 -12.82 5.21
C VAL A 22 -0.78 -12.28 6.61
N GLU A 23 -0.48 -11.01 6.87
CA GLU A 23 -0.76 -10.39 8.18
C GLU A 23 -2.27 -10.31 8.45
N ALA A 24 -3.08 -9.96 7.44
CA ALA A 24 -4.54 -9.96 7.55
C ALA A 24 -5.08 -11.35 7.91
N VAL A 25 -4.58 -12.39 7.25
CA VAL A 25 -4.95 -13.79 7.53
C VAL A 25 -4.47 -14.24 8.90
N ARG A 26 -3.26 -13.85 9.32
CA ARG A 26 -2.68 -14.22 10.63
C ARG A 26 -3.50 -13.67 11.81
N ARG A 27 -4.11 -12.51 11.65
CA ARG A 27 -4.96 -11.88 12.68
C ARG A 27 -6.36 -12.51 12.78
N ALA A 28 -6.78 -13.28 11.78
CA ALA A 28 -8.10 -13.90 11.76
C ALA A 28 -8.10 -15.29 12.43
N PRO A 29 -9.21 -15.68 13.09
CA PRO A 29 -9.37 -17.05 13.59
C PRO A 29 -9.36 -18.07 12.43
N PRO A 30 -8.93 -19.32 12.65
CA PRO A 30 -8.72 -20.31 11.58
C PRO A 30 -9.89 -20.49 10.62
N GLN A 31 -11.12 -20.44 11.14
CA GLN A 31 -12.36 -20.62 10.39
C GLN A 31 -12.70 -19.44 9.47
N ALA A 32 -12.15 -18.24 9.74
CA ALA A 32 -12.45 -17.01 9.01
C ALA A 32 -11.29 -16.52 8.11
N ARG A 33 -10.22 -17.30 7.98
CA ARG A 33 -9.03 -16.91 7.19
C ARG A 33 -9.35 -16.65 5.71
N GLY A 34 -10.22 -17.47 5.12
CA GLY A 34 -10.68 -17.28 3.74
C GLY A 34 -11.44 -15.96 3.56
N LEU A 35 -12.31 -15.61 4.52
CA LEU A 35 -13.03 -14.34 4.53
C LEU A 35 -12.07 -13.14 4.69
N ALA A 36 -11.08 -13.25 5.59
CA ALA A 36 -10.08 -12.20 5.79
C ALA A 36 -9.25 -11.92 4.52
N MET A 37 -8.82 -12.98 3.82
CA MET A 37 -8.11 -12.82 2.55
C MET A 37 -9.04 -12.26 1.45
N GLY A 38 -10.30 -12.72 1.41
CA GLY A 38 -11.30 -12.19 0.48
C GLY A 38 -11.56 -10.70 0.68
N ALA A 39 -11.70 -10.25 1.94
CA ALA A 39 -11.84 -8.84 2.27
C ALA A 39 -10.58 -8.03 1.86
N TYR A 40 -9.38 -8.56 2.13
CA TYR A 40 -8.13 -7.92 1.71
C TYR A 40 -8.09 -7.65 0.20
N VAL A 41 -8.41 -8.67 -0.61
CA VAL A 41 -8.43 -8.53 -2.08
C VAL A 41 -9.55 -7.58 -2.54
N ALA A 42 -10.75 -7.67 -1.96
CA ALA A 42 -11.85 -6.77 -2.31
C ALA A 42 -11.51 -5.29 -2.08
N PHE A 43 -10.86 -4.96 -0.95
CA PHE A 43 -10.40 -3.59 -0.69
C PHE A 43 -9.30 -3.14 -1.66
N LEU A 44 -8.40 -4.05 -2.05
CA LEU A 44 -7.38 -3.76 -3.05
C LEU A 44 -8.02 -3.43 -4.40
N ASP A 45 -8.99 -4.24 -4.85
CA ASP A 45 -9.70 -4.03 -6.11
C ASP A 45 -10.46 -2.70 -6.12
N ILE A 46 -11.15 -2.38 -5.02
CA ILE A 46 -11.83 -1.08 -4.86
C ILE A 46 -10.80 0.07 -4.94
N SER A 47 -9.64 -0.09 -4.29
CA SER A 47 -8.59 0.92 -4.32
C SER A 47 -8.06 1.15 -5.74
N LEU A 48 -7.82 0.09 -6.51
CA LEU A 48 -7.41 0.17 -7.91
C LEU A 48 -8.52 0.79 -8.78
N GLY A 49 -9.77 0.41 -8.51
CA GLY A 49 -10.96 0.91 -9.19
C GLY A 49 -11.18 2.41 -8.97
N ILE A 50 -10.84 2.95 -7.80
CA ILE A 50 -10.92 4.39 -7.49
C ILE A 50 -9.68 5.13 -8.01
N THR A 51 -8.49 4.54 -7.86
CA THR A 51 -7.23 5.17 -8.29
C THR A 51 -7.22 5.41 -9.81
N SER A 52 -7.83 4.51 -10.59
CA SER A 52 -7.82 4.60 -12.06
C SER A 52 -8.58 5.85 -12.59
N PRO A 53 -9.84 6.13 -12.20
CA PRO A 53 -10.52 7.39 -12.52
C PRO A 53 -9.77 8.62 -12.02
N LEU A 54 -9.24 8.60 -10.78
CA LEU A 54 -8.50 9.75 -10.25
C LEU A 54 -7.24 10.04 -11.08
N ALA A 55 -6.48 9.01 -11.45
CA ALA A 55 -5.34 9.14 -12.34
C ALA A 55 -5.77 9.66 -13.72
N GLY A 56 -6.90 9.17 -14.26
CA GLY A 56 -7.48 9.66 -15.51
C GLY A 56 -7.84 11.14 -15.46
N LEU A 57 -8.49 11.59 -14.39
CA LEU A 57 -8.86 13.00 -14.18
C LEU A 57 -7.62 13.90 -14.06
N LEU A 58 -6.61 13.47 -13.31
CA LEU A 58 -5.32 14.18 -13.21
C LEU A 58 -4.64 14.26 -14.58
N ALA A 59 -4.62 13.16 -15.34
CA ALA A 59 -4.03 13.12 -16.66
C ALA A 59 -4.76 14.03 -17.66
N SER A 60 -6.10 14.07 -17.62
CA SER A 60 -6.89 14.91 -18.52
C SER A 60 -6.78 16.40 -18.20
N GLY A 61 -6.66 16.76 -16.92
CA GLY A 61 -6.59 18.16 -16.49
C GLY A 61 -5.18 18.76 -16.56
N TRP A 62 -4.17 18.00 -16.14
CA TRP A 62 -2.80 18.50 -15.92
C TRP A 62 -1.71 17.64 -16.57
N GLY A 63 -2.09 16.65 -17.38
CA GLY A 63 -1.18 15.76 -18.08
C GLY A 63 -0.64 14.62 -17.22
N ILE A 64 0.07 13.69 -17.86
CA ILE A 64 0.58 12.46 -17.21
C ILE A 64 1.59 12.77 -16.09
N GLY A 65 2.33 13.88 -16.18
CA GLY A 65 3.25 14.30 -15.11
C GLY A 65 2.57 14.48 -13.76
N ALA A 66 1.34 15.00 -13.74
CA ALA A 66 0.57 15.19 -12.52
C ALA A 66 0.18 13.85 -11.85
N VAL A 67 -0.03 12.80 -12.64
CA VAL A 67 -0.30 11.44 -12.12
C VAL A 67 0.90 10.91 -11.35
N TYR A 68 2.10 11.05 -11.92
CA TYR A 68 3.34 10.64 -11.26
C TYR A 68 3.60 11.44 -9.99
N LEU A 69 3.37 12.76 -10.01
CA LEU A 69 3.54 13.61 -8.83
C LEU A 69 2.53 13.23 -7.73
N GLY A 70 1.26 13.05 -8.08
CA GLY A 70 0.22 12.60 -7.15
C GLY A 70 0.56 11.25 -6.51
N GLY A 71 1.02 10.29 -7.32
CA GLY A 71 1.51 8.99 -6.85
C GLY A 71 2.72 9.12 -5.91
N ALA A 72 3.69 9.98 -6.25
CA ALA A 72 4.87 10.23 -5.40
C ALA A 72 4.48 10.82 -4.04
N ILE A 73 3.54 11.77 -4.00
CA ILE A 73 3.02 12.34 -2.76
C ILE A 73 2.31 11.25 -1.93
N ALA A 74 1.44 10.45 -2.54
CA ALA A 74 0.72 9.39 -1.85
C ALA A 74 1.66 8.34 -1.22
N VAL A 75 2.68 7.92 -1.97
CA VAL A 75 3.72 7.00 -1.47
C VAL A 75 4.54 7.66 -0.35
N GLY A 76 4.91 8.94 -0.50
CA GLY A 76 5.63 9.69 0.53
C GLY A 76 4.85 9.78 1.85
N LEU A 77 3.55 10.07 1.78
CA LEU A 77 2.66 10.08 2.95
C LEU A 77 2.56 8.68 3.59
N SER A 78 2.40 7.65 2.77
CA SER A 78 2.32 6.25 3.23
C SER A 78 3.61 5.82 3.95
N PHE A 79 4.76 6.21 3.40
CA PHE A 79 6.07 5.98 4.02
C PHE A 79 6.21 6.74 5.35
N GLY A 80 5.75 8.00 5.41
CA GLY A 80 5.71 8.77 6.66
C GLY A 80 4.89 8.09 7.76
N VAL A 81 3.69 7.59 7.41
CA VAL A 81 2.86 6.80 8.35
C VAL A 81 3.58 5.53 8.79
N ALA A 82 4.21 4.80 7.87
CA ALA A 82 4.97 3.59 8.20
C ALA A 82 6.12 3.88 9.19
N LEU A 83 6.88 4.96 8.98
CA LEU A 83 7.93 5.39 9.90
C LEU A 83 7.38 5.78 11.28
N MET A 84 6.24 6.46 11.34
CA MET A 84 5.59 6.83 12.59
C MET A 84 5.17 5.57 13.38
N LEU A 85 4.57 4.58 12.73
CA LEU A 85 4.17 3.32 13.35
C LEU A 85 5.38 2.51 13.83
N LEU A 86 6.46 2.46 13.03
CA LEU A 86 7.69 1.78 13.42
C LEU A 86 8.33 2.42 14.66
N ARG A 87 8.39 3.76 14.72
CA ARG A 87 8.90 4.49 15.89
C ARG A 87 8.05 4.25 17.14
N GLY A 88 6.73 4.29 17.02
CA GLY A 88 5.81 4.01 18.14
C GLY A 88 5.96 2.60 18.70
N ARG A 89 6.21 1.61 17.83
CA ARG A 89 6.42 0.21 18.26
C ARG A 89 7.75 0.03 19.01
N GLN A 90 8.81 0.70 18.61
CA GLN A 90 10.11 0.66 19.31
C GLN A 90 10.01 1.22 20.74
N ALA A 91 9.30 2.35 20.91
CA ALA A 91 9.08 2.96 22.22
C ALA A 91 8.31 2.04 23.19
N GLN A 92 7.33 1.29 22.69
CA GLN A 92 6.55 0.32 23.47
C GLN A 92 7.39 -0.89 23.91
N VAL A 93 8.27 -1.41 23.03
CA VAL A 93 9.16 -2.54 23.36
C VAL A 93 10.17 -2.14 24.43
N GLN A 94 10.71 -0.93 24.39
CA GLN A 94 11.68 -0.44 25.38
C GLN A 94 11.06 -0.17 26.76
N TYR A 95 9.78 0.20 26.83
CA TYR A 95 9.07 0.39 28.11
C TYR A 95 8.75 -0.93 28.84
N LYS A 96 8.67 -2.05 28.10
CA LYS A 96 8.35 -3.38 28.66
C LYS A 96 9.60 -4.21 29.01
N SER A 97 10.80 -3.66 28.85
CA SER A 97 12.10 -4.22 29.25
C SER A 97 12.53 -3.67 30.61
#